data_AF-A0A537B9F6-F1
#
_entry.id   AF-A0A537B9F6-F1
#
_cell.length_a   1.000
_cell.length_b   1.000
_cell.length_c   1.000
_cell.angle_alpha   90.00
_cell.angle_beta   90.00
_cell.angle_gamma   90.00
#
_symmetry.space_group_name_H-M   'P 1'
#
loop_
_entity.id
_entity.type
_entity.pdbx_description
1 polymer ?
#
loop_
_entity_poly.entity_id
_entity_poly.type
_entity_poly.pdbx_seq_one_letter_code
_entity_poly.pdbx_strand_id
1 'polypeptide(L)'
;YPRELALLPHHPAAAHVVRLETRLQRVTGVPMEPRAALGAYDAAAKRYTLYAGSGGVVRQKRELAWILGVDEEAVRVVARDTGGNFGTRNSFFPEFALVAWAARRLGRPVKWTCERGEAFLSDYQGRDLAVEAELALDAQGNFLALRSSNLSN
;
A
#
# COMPACT_ATOMS: atom_id res chain seq x y z
N TYR A 1 3.78 -20.23 13.50
CA TYR A 1 3.38 -21.11 14.61
C TYR A 1 1.91 -20.87 14.89
N PRO A 2 1.00 -21.82 14.61
CA PRO A 2 -0.39 -21.62 14.97
C PRO A 2 -0.48 -21.71 16.49
N ARG A 3 -0.94 -20.64 17.14
CA ARG A 3 -1.48 -20.77 18.49
C ARG A 3 -2.83 -21.42 18.30
N GLU A 4 -3.12 -22.50 19.03
CA GLU A 4 -4.50 -22.96 19.22
C GLU A 4 -5.29 -21.77 19.80
N LEU A 5 -6.01 -21.06 18.95
CA LEU A 5 -7.01 -20.12 19.41
C LEU A 5 -8.19 -20.97 19.85
N ALA A 6 -8.49 -20.93 21.15
CA ALA A 6 -9.67 -21.60 21.70
C ALA A 6 -10.89 -21.30 20.82
N LEU A 7 -11.72 -22.29 20.52
CA LEU A 7 -12.92 -22.17 19.67
C LEU A 7 -13.89 -21.09 20.17
N LEU A 8 -14.83 -20.63 19.34
CA LEU A 8 -15.94 -19.81 19.87
C LEU A 8 -16.55 -20.65 21.01
N PRO A 9 -16.66 -20.13 22.25
CA PRO A 9 -17.45 -20.83 23.24
C PRO A 9 -18.82 -21.08 22.62
N HIS A 10 -19.32 -22.32 22.72
CA HIS A 10 -20.60 -22.70 22.12
C HIS A 10 -21.64 -21.63 22.43
N HIS A 11 -22.08 -20.90 21.40
CA HIS A 11 -23.13 -19.90 21.59
C HIS A 11 -24.40 -20.67 21.98
N PRO A 12 -24.99 -20.43 23.15
CA PRO A 12 -25.99 -21.32 23.73
C PRO A 12 -27.26 -21.43 22.88
N ALA A 13 -27.56 -20.42 22.06
CA ALA A 13 -28.69 -20.45 21.11
C ALA A 13 -28.30 -20.93 19.69
N ALA A 14 -27.05 -21.30 19.45
CA ALA A 14 -26.63 -21.74 18.13
C ALA A 14 -27.09 -23.17 17.84
N ALA A 15 -27.91 -23.31 16.80
CA ALA A 15 -28.26 -24.60 16.23
C ALA A 15 -27.16 -25.11 15.29
N HIS A 16 -26.40 -24.21 14.65
CA HIS A 16 -25.31 -24.55 13.74
C HIS A 16 -24.09 -23.66 13.97
N VAL A 17 -22.89 -24.23 13.82
CA VAL A 17 -21.62 -23.49 13.78
C VAL A 17 -20.86 -23.91 12.53
N VAL A 18 -20.59 -22.95 11.65
CA VAL A 18 -19.82 -23.15 10.41
C VAL A 18 -18.42 -22.60 10.60
N ARG A 19 -17.40 -23.35 10.19
CA ARG A 19 -15.99 -22.94 10.27
C ARG A 19 -15.38 -22.84 8.88
N LEU A 20 -14.53 -21.84 8.70
CA LEU A 20 -13.74 -21.60 7.49
C LEU A 20 -12.29 -21.37 7.88
N GLU A 21 -11.40 -22.25 7.43
CA GLU A 21 -9.95 -22.02 7.41
C GLU A 21 -9.53 -21.84 5.95
N THR A 22 -8.94 -20.68 5.63
CA THR A 22 -8.55 -20.39 4.24
C THR A 22 -7.34 -19.46 4.17
N ARG A 23 -6.72 -19.44 3.01
CA ARG A 23 -5.60 -18.54 2.68
C ARG A 23 -5.95 -17.69 1.48
N LEU A 24 -5.93 -16.37 1.69
CA LEU A 24 -6.05 -15.40 0.62
C LEU A 24 -4.65 -15.10 0.09
N GLN A 25 -4.37 -15.60 -1.12
CA GLN A 25 -3.05 -15.48 -1.74
C GLN A 25 -2.63 -14.03 -1.91
N ARG A 26 -1.33 -13.78 -1.75
CA ARG A 26 -0.66 -12.51 -2.03
C ARG A 26 -0.88 -12.12 -3.50
N VAL A 27 -1.35 -10.90 -3.72
CA VAL A 27 -1.56 -10.34 -5.06
C VAL A 27 -1.07 -8.90 -5.12
N THR A 28 -0.74 -8.43 -6.30
CA THR A 28 -0.40 -7.02 -6.57
C THR A 28 -1.39 -6.43 -7.56
N GLY A 29 -1.54 -5.11 -7.58
CA GLY A 29 -2.49 -4.41 -8.44
C GLY A 29 -2.12 -4.37 -9.92
N VAL A 30 -0.88 -4.70 -10.28
CA VAL A 30 -0.33 -4.72 -11.65
C VAL A 30 -0.89 -3.60 -12.56
N PRO A 31 -0.74 -2.31 -12.21
CA PRO A 31 -1.20 -1.23 -13.09
C PRO A 31 -0.52 -1.34 -14.46
N MET A 32 -1.26 -1.10 -15.55
CA MET A 32 -0.72 -1.22 -16.91
C MET A 32 0.46 -0.28 -17.13
N GLU A 33 0.40 0.92 -16.58
CA GLU A 33 1.54 1.81 -16.47
C GLU A 33 2.47 1.34 -15.32
N PRO A 34 3.77 1.10 -15.55
CA PRO A 34 4.74 0.90 -14.47
C PRO A 34 4.95 2.18 -13.65
N ARG A 35 5.56 2.06 -12.46
CA ARG A 35 5.94 3.25 -11.70
C ARG A 35 6.97 4.07 -12.48
N ALA A 36 6.82 5.39 -12.42
CA ALA A 36 7.80 6.33 -12.95
C ALA A 36 7.84 7.56 -12.05
N ALA A 37 9.02 8.19 -12.02
CA ALA A 37 9.22 9.42 -11.28
C ALA A 37 10.21 10.35 -12.00
N LEU A 38 9.98 11.65 -11.89
CA LEU A 38 10.89 12.69 -12.33
C LEU A 38 11.13 13.65 -11.17
N GLY A 39 12.37 13.70 -10.68
CA GLY A 39 12.82 14.68 -9.71
C GLY A 39 13.44 15.89 -10.42
N ALA A 40 13.14 17.09 -9.93
CA ALA A 40 13.79 18.33 -10.31
C ALA A 40 14.07 19.16 -9.05
N TYR A 41 15.16 19.93 -9.06
CA TYR A 41 15.51 20.83 -7.98
C TYR A 41 15.85 22.21 -8.53
N ASP A 42 15.17 23.23 -8.01
CA ASP A 42 15.46 24.64 -8.27
C ASP A 42 16.41 25.15 -7.18
N ALA A 43 17.67 25.38 -7.54
CA ALA A 43 18.69 25.84 -6.60
C ALA A 43 18.46 27.28 -6.13
N ALA A 44 17.88 28.15 -6.97
CA ALA A 44 17.60 29.54 -6.63
C ALA A 44 16.43 29.62 -5.63
N ALA A 45 15.36 28.87 -5.88
CA ALA A 45 14.20 28.80 -4.99
C ALA A 45 14.36 27.79 -3.84
N LYS A 46 15.45 27.03 -3.81
CA LYS A 46 15.72 25.90 -2.88
C LYS A 46 14.56 24.89 -2.80
N ARG A 47 13.89 24.63 -3.92
CA ARG A 47 12.62 23.87 -3.97
C ARG A 47 12.74 22.61 -4.81
N TYR A 48 12.27 21.49 -4.28
CA TYR A 48 12.11 20.23 -5.01
C TYR A 48 10.76 20.20 -5.74
N THR A 49 10.77 19.62 -6.94
CA THR A 49 9.55 19.19 -7.63
C THR A 49 9.67 17.72 -7.98
N LEU A 50 8.68 16.92 -7.55
CA LEU A 50 8.53 15.52 -7.90
C LEU A 50 7.31 15.37 -8.82
N TYR A 51 7.49 14.76 -9.97
CA TYR A 51 6.39 14.22 -10.78
C TYR A 51 6.35 12.73 -10.59
N ALA A 52 5.23 12.20 -10.09
CA ALA A 52 5.04 10.77 -9.87
C ALA A 52 3.55 10.43 -9.94
N GLY A 53 3.23 9.24 -10.47
CA GLY A 53 1.86 8.72 -10.45
C GLY A 53 1.40 8.46 -9.01
N SER A 54 0.17 8.85 -8.69
CA SER A 54 -0.34 8.77 -7.31
C SER A 54 -1.86 8.73 -7.23
N GLY A 55 -2.39 8.07 -6.19
CA GLY A 55 -3.78 8.22 -5.75
C GLY A 55 -4.06 9.50 -4.94
N GLY A 56 -3.01 10.22 -4.55
CA GLY A 56 -3.08 11.47 -3.80
C GLY A 56 -1.71 12.04 -3.45
N VAL A 57 -1.52 13.35 -3.59
CA VAL A 57 -0.18 13.98 -3.49
C VAL A 57 0.22 14.40 -2.08
N VAL A 58 -0.74 14.54 -1.15
CA VAL A 58 -0.51 15.10 0.19
C VAL A 58 0.47 14.23 0.99
N ARG A 59 0.23 12.91 1.02
CA ARG A 59 1.11 11.97 1.72
C ARG A 59 2.51 11.95 1.10
N GLN A 60 2.61 11.87 -0.22
CA GLN A 60 3.89 11.85 -0.93
C GLN A 60 4.71 13.12 -0.67
N LYS A 61 4.05 14.28 -0.61
CA LYS A 61 4.70 15.55 -0.28
C LYS A 61 5.30 15.52 1.14
N ARG A 62 4.52 15.07 2.12
CA ARG A 62 4.93 14.95 3.52
C ARG A 62 6.11 14.00 3.70
N GLU A 63 5.98 12.80 3.15
CA GLU A 63 7.02 11.77 3.26
C GLU A 63 8.31 12.19 2.53
N LEU A 64 8.21 12.82 1.36
CA LEU A 64 9.38 13.33 0.65
C LEU A 64 10.10 14.44 1.43
N ALA A 65 9.35 15.40 2.00
CA ALA A 65 9.91 16.48 2.80
C ALA A 65 10.64 15.93 4.04
N TRP A 66 10.00 15.00 4.74
CA TRP A 66 10.57 14.32 5.90
C TRP A 66 11.87 13.56 5.54
N ILE A 67 11.87 12.74 4.48
CA ILE A 67 13.05 11.98 4.05
C ILE A 67 14.21 12.90 3.66
N LEU A 68 13.92 14.01 2.98
CA LEU A 68 14.93 14.96 2.53
C LEU A 68 15.39 15.92 3.65
N GLY A 69 14.74 15.91 4.81
CA GLY A 69 15.03 16.81 5.92
C GLY A 69 14.76 18.28 5.59
N VAL A 70 13.67 18.57 4.89
CA VAL A 70 13.26 19.93 4.50
C VAL A 70 11.81 20.22 4.88
N ASP A 71 11.44 21.49 4.95
CA ASP A 71 10.05 21.90 5.15
C ASP A 71 9.15 21.46 3.99
N GLU A 72 7.89 21.14 4.29
CA GLU A 72 6.89 20.78 3.28
C GLU A 72 6.74 21.85 2.18
N GLU A 73 6.92 23.13 2.51
CA GLU A 73 6.86 24.24 1.54
C GLU A 73 7.99 24.20 0.49
N ALA A 74 9.12 23.58 0.83
CA ALA A 74 10.23 23.36 -0.09
C ALA A 74 9.98 22.18 -1.04
N VAL A 75 8.83 21.52 -0.97
CA VAL A 75 8.47 20.36 -1.79
C VAL A 75 7.18 20.58 -2.55
N ARG A 76 7.22 20.35 -3.86
CA ARG A 76 6.05 20.27 -4.73
C ARG A 76 5.93 18.86 -5.31
N VAL A 77 4.77 18.22 -5.15
CA VAL A 77 4.45 16.96 -5.81
C VAL A 77 3.36 17.19 -6.84
N VAL A 78 3.56 16.66 -8.05
CA VAL A 78 2.64 16.78 -9.17
C VAL A 78 2.30 15.37 -9.68
N ALA A 79 1.07 14.95 -9.46
CA ALA A 79 0.50 13.78 -10.13
C ALA A 79 -0.24 14.25 -11.39
N ARG A 80 0.08 13.64 -12.53
CA ARG A 80 -0.64 13.78 -13.79
C ARG A 80 -1.55 12.56 -13.98
N ASP A 81 -2.07 12.38 -15.19
CA ASP A 81 -2.76 11.15 -15.57
C ASP A 81 -1.94 9.94 -15.13
N THR A 82 -2.61 9.03 -14.44
CA THR A 82 -1.99 7.88 -13.78
C THR A 82 -2.65 6.63 -14.34
N GLY A 83 -1.88 5.79 -15.03
CA GLY A 83 -2.35 4.60 -15.74
C GLY A 83 -2.66 3.42 -14.83
N GLY A 84 -3.52 3.66 -13.83
CA GLY A 84 -3.92 2.71 -12.80
C GLY A 84 -3.22 2.92 -11.46
N ASN A 85 -3.94 2.66 -10.38
CA ASN A 85 -3.43 2.70 -9.00
C ASN A 85 -3.75 1.39 -8.29
N PHE A 86 -5.04 1.03 -8.22
CA PHE A 86 -5.52 -0.21 -7.59
C PHE A 86 -5.01 -0.42 -6.14
N GLY A 87 -4.67 0.67 -5.45
CA GLY A 87 -4.11 0.68 -4.09
C GLY A 87 -2.58 0.69 -4.03
N THR A 88 -1.89 0.21 -5.07
CA THR A 88 -0.42 0.03 -5.09
C THR A 88 0.36 1.35 -5.01
N ARG A 89 -0.24 2.48 -5.42
CA ARG A 89 0.39 3.81 -5.47
C ARG A 89 -0.12 4.78 -4.39
N ASN A 90 -0.73 4.26 -3.33
CA ASN A 90 -1.18 5.06 -2.17
C ASN A 90 -0.08 5.28 -1.14
N SER A 91 1.02 4.54 -1.25
CA SER A 91 2.19 4.65 -0.38
C SER A 91 3.36 5.26 -1.15
N PHE A 92 4.33 5.80 -0.41
CA PHE A 92 5.54 6.35 -1.00
C PHE A 92 6.56 5.26 -1.29
N PHE A 93 7.33 5.51 -2.34
CA PHE A 93 8.32 4.60 -2.87
C PHE A 93 9.72 5.21 -2.71
N PRO A 94 10.72 4.44 -2.25
CA PRO A 94 12.08 4.95 -2.05
C PRO A 94 12.66 5.67 -3.28
N GLU A 95 12.34 5.17 -4.48
CA GLU A 95 12.80 5.71 -5.75
C GLU A 95 12.38 7.17 -5.95
N PHE A 96 11.24 7.60 -5.38
CA PHE A 96 10.76 8.98 -5.47
C PHE A 96 11.67 9.94 -4.70
N ALA A 97 12.18 9.55 -3.53
CA ALA A 97 13.16 10.32 -2.79
C ALA A 97 14.52 10.30 -3.49
N LEU A 98 14.92 9.15 -4.04
CA LEU A 98 16.19 9.00 -4.75
C LEU A 98 16.28 9.90 -5.99
N VAL A 99 15.24 9.99 -6.82
CA VAL A 99 15.26 10.88 -7.99
C VAL A 99 15.30 12.35 -7.59
N ALA A 100 14.60 12.75 -6.52
CA ALA A 100 14.63 14.13 -6.03
C ALA A 100 16.00 14.50 -5.46
N TRP A 101 16.59 13.61 -4.66
CA TRP A 101 17.94 13.75 -4.13
C TRP A 101 18.99 13.83 -5.24
N ALA A 102 18.92 12.92 -6.21
CA ALA A 102 19.85 12.87 -7.34
C ALA A 102 19.74 14.13 -8.20
N ALA A 103 18.52 14.65 -8.43
CA ALA A 103 18.31 15.87 -9.19
C ALA A 103 19.01 17.08 -8.57
N ARG A 104 18.94 17.23 -7.23
CA ARG A 104 19.70 18.26 -6.52
C ARG A 104 21.21 18.04 -6.64
N ARG A 105 21.68 16.82 -6.45
CA ARG A 105 23.11 16.49 -6.49
C ARG A 105 23.73 16.74 -7.86
N LEU A 106 23.00 16.44 -8.94
CA LEU A 106 23.48 16.58 -10.31
C LEU A 106 23.19 17.95 -10.94
N GLY A 107 22.39 18.79 -10.27
CA GLY A 107 21.97 20.10 -10.77
C GLY A 107 21.12 20.02 -12.04
N ARG A 108 20.44 18.89 -12.30
CA ARG A 108 19.59 18.67 -13.47
C ARG A 108 18.46 17.70 -13.15
N PRO A 109 17.34 17.73 -13.89
CA PRO A 109 16.26 16.76 -13.68
C PRO A 109 16.72 15.31 -13.85
N VAL A 110 16.19 14.41 -13.02
CA VAL A 110 16.46 12.97 -13.03
C VAL A 110 15.16 12.22 -13.18
N LYS A 111 15.05 11.41 -14.24
CA LYS A 111 13.91 10.53 -14.48
C LYS A 111 14.29 9.08 -14.19
N TRP A 112 13.38 8.37 -13.56
CA TRP A 112 13.41 6.92 -13.39
C TRP A 112 12.09 6.31 -13.86
N THR A 113 12.16 5.11 -14.41
CA THR A 113 11.00 4.31 -14.80
C THR A 113 11.28 2.87 -14.44
N CYS A 114 10.37 2.28 -13.69
CA CYS A 114 10.38 0.91 -13.23
C CYS A 114 10.12 -0.04 -14.40
N GLU A 115 10.85 -1.15 -14.45
CA GLU A 115 10.50 -2.28 -15.29
C GLU A 115 9.36 -3.09 -14.67
N ARG A 116 8.64 -3.87 -15.49
CA ARG A 116 7.54 -4.70 -14.98
C ARG A 116 8.02 -5.71 -13.92
N GLY A 117 9.20 -6.29 -14.10
CA GLY A 117 9.79 -7.24 -13.15
C GLY A 117 10.06 -6.60 -11.79
N GLU A 118 10.63 -5.40 -11.78
CA GLU A 118 10.87 -4.60 -10.58
C GLU A 118 9.55 -4.28 -9.86
N ALA A 119 8.51 -3.92 -10.61
CA ALA A 119 7.19 -3.63 -10.05
C ALA A 119 6.58 -4.85 -9.35
N PHE A 120 6.70 -6.05 -9.92
CA PHE A 120 6.21 -7.27 -9.26
C PHE A 120 6.91 -7.56 -7.93
N LEU A 121 8.20 -7.25 -7.84
CA LEU A 121 9.01 -7.50 -6.65
C LEU A 121 8.81 -6.47 -5.54
N SER A 122 8.54 -5.21 -5.89
CA SER A 122 8.66 -4.07 -4.97
C SER A 122 7.41 -3.20 -4.83
N ASP A 123 6.39 -3.37 -5.67
CA ASP A 123 5.12 -2.66 -5.47
C ASP A 123 4.44 -3.13 -4.19
N TYR A 124 3.71 -2.24 -3.52
CA TYR A 124 2.89 -2.64 -2.38
C TYR A 124 1.88 -3.70 -2.81
N GLN A 125 1.92 -4.83 -2.13
CA GLN A 125 1.05 -5.99 -2.39
C GLN A 125 -0.07 -6.02 -1.36
N GLY A 126 -1.08 -6.84 -1.62
CA GLY A 126 -2.23 -6.98 -0.72
C GLY A 126 -2.61 -8.43 -0.53
N ARG A 127 -3.60 -8.61 0.36
CA ARG A 127 -4.08 -9.91 0.84
C ARG A 127 -3.02 -10.58 1.71
N ASP A 128 -2.51 -11.73 1.30
CA ASP A 128 -1.61 -12.58 2.09
C ASP A 128 -2.13 -12.80 3.52
N LEU A 129 -3.37 -13.28 3.60
CA LEU A 129 -4.08 -13.49 4.85
C LEU A 129 -4.28 -14.98 5.10
N ALA A 130 -3.83 -15.47 6.25
CA ALA A 130 -4.31 -16.71 6.83
C ALA A 130 -5.53 -16.38 7.69
N VAL A 131 -6.68 -16.94 7.32
CA VAL A 131 -7.99 -16.61 7.91
C VAL A 131 -8.57 -17.86 8.57
N GLU A 132 -8.90 -17.72 9.83
CA GLU A 132 -9.75 -18.66 10.57
C GLU A 132 -11.04 -17.89 10.95
N ALA A 133 -12.20 -18.39 10.52
CA ALA A 133 -13.49 -17.76 10.78
C ALA A 133 -14.53 -18.79 11.25
N GLU A 134 -15.40 -18.37 12.15
CA GLU A 134 -16.50 -19.15 12.69
C GLU A 134 -17.78 -18.32 12.72
N LEU A 135 -18.88 -18.89 12.21
CA LEU A 135 -20.21 -18.27 12.18
C LEU A 135 -21.22 -19.16 12.91
N ALA A 136 -21.85 -18.62 13.95
CA ALA A 136 -22.92 -19.26 14.70
C ALA A 136 -24.29 -18.83 14.15
N LEU A 137 -25.18 -19.80 13.94
CA LEU A 137 -26.51 -19.63 13.35
C LEU A 137 -27.58 -20.27 14.24
N ASP A 138 -28.78 -19.68 14.29
CA ASP A 138 -29.96 -20.36 14.83
C ASP A 138 -30.53 -21.39 13.84
N ALA A 139 -31.62 -22.06 14.23
CA ALA A 139 -32.25 -23.11 13.42
C ALA A 139 -32.91 -22.57 12.14
N GLN A 140 -33.16 -21.25 12.07
CA GLN A 140 -33.74 -20.56 10.91
C GLN A 140 -32.64 -19.98 10.01
N GLY A 141 -31.36 -20.10 10.39
CA GLY A 141 -30.23 -19.58 9.64
C GLY A 141 -29.91 -18.12 9.93
N ASN A 142 -30.45 -17.52 10.99
CA ASN A 142 -30.10 -16.15 11.38
C ASN A 142 -28.73 -16.13 12.09
N PHE A 143 -27.97 -15.05 11.85
CA PHE A 143 -26.63 -14.90 12.38
C PHE A 143 -26.71 -14.52 13.87
N LEU A 144 -26.02 -15.29 14.72
CA LEU A 144 -25.96 -15.06 16.16
C LEU A 144 -24.62 -14.46 16.58
N ALA A 145 -23.52 -14.97 16.03
CA ALA A 145 -22.18 -14.50 16.32
C ALA A 145 -21.21 -14.80 15.17
N LEU A 146 -20.27 -13.89 14.93
CA LEU A 146 -19.15 -14.08 14.02
C LEU A 146 -17.85 -13.88 14.79
N ARG A 147 -16.91 -14.80 14.61
CA ARG A 147 -15.52 -14.65 15.06
C ARG A 147 -14.58 -14.86 13.90
N SER A 148 -13.54 -14.05 13.83
CA SER A 148 -12.46 -14.27 12.88
C SER A 148 -11.10 -13.90 13.48
N SER A 149 -10.11 -14.72 13.21
CA SER A 149 -8.69 -14.43 13.39
C SER A 149 -8.04 -14.31 12.02
N ASN A 150 -7.27 -13.25 11.83
CA ASN A 150 -6.57 -12.98 10.58
C ASN A 150 -5.11 -12.71 10.89
N LEU A 151 -4.22 -13.50 10.32
CA LEU A 151 -2.78 -13.23 10.33
C LEU A 151 -2.38 -12.68 8.96
N SER A 152 -1.80 -11.48 8.94
CA SER A 152 -1.30 -10.80 7.75
C SER A 152 0.23 -10.86 7.72
N ASN A 153 0.81 -11.13 6.54
CA ASN A 153 2.25 -11.15 6.28
C ASN A 153 2.73 -9.92 5.50
#